data_AF-A0A7C8YC83-F1
#
_entry.id   AF-A0A7C8YC83-F1
#
_cell.length_a   1.000
_cell.length_b   1.000
_cell.length_c   1.000
_cell.angle_alpha   90.00
_cell.angle_beta   90.00
_cell.angle_gamma   90.00
#
_symmetry.space_group_name_H-M   'P 1'
#
loop_
_entity.id
_entity.type
_entity.pdbx_description
1 polymer ?
#
loop_
_entity_poly.entity_id
_entity_poly.type
_entity_poly.pdbx_seq_one_letter_code
_entity_poly.pdbx_strand_id
1 'polypeptide(L)'
;LGLPAHTDYNVLTILLQDEGVTGLHVLKDEKWIVVDPLPGALIVNVGDQLQVLSNDRYKSVYHRAVTNEKKKRASLAMFVGPNNDSVIGPIEELIDEDHPPLYRSYKFGEFIQELRNQEGKPRKVKEVFKIA
;
A
#
# COMPACT_ATOMS: atom_id res chain seq x y z
N LEU A 1 -15.52 -12.29 -0.57
CA LEU A 1 -14.46 -11.29 -0.26
C LEU A 1 -15.15 -9.98 0.07
N GLY A 2 -14.70 -9.27 1.10
CA GLY A 2 -15.23 -7.94 1.45
C GLY A 2 -14.49 -6.83 0.71
N LEU A 3 -13.16 -6.95 0.60
CA LEU A 3 -12.31 -6.07 -0.19
C LEU A 3 -11.27 -6.92 -0.94
N PRO A 4 -11.20 -6.84 -2.29
CA PRO A 4 -10.22 -7.59 -3.09
C PRO A 4 -8.77 -7.29 -2.72
N ALA A 5 -7.85 -8.16 -3.16
CA ALA A 5 -6.42 -7.97 -2.94
C ALA A 5 -5.90 -6.72 -3.66
N HIS A 6 -5.22 -5.85 -2.91
CA HIS A 6 -4.62 -4.62 -3.43
C HIS A 6 -3.43 -4.17 -2.57
N THR A 7 -2.66 -3.23 -3.09
CA THR A 7 -1.74 -2.39 -2.30
C THR A 7 -2.36 -1.02 -2.09
N ASP A 8 -1.93 -0.31 -1.07
CA ASP A 8 -2.36 1.07 -0.83
C ASP A 8 -1.55 2.03 -1.70
N TYR A 9 -2.19 2.98 -2.37
CA TYR A 9 -1.49 3.91 -3.28
C TYR A 9 -0.76 5.03 -2.54
N ASN A 10 -1.11 5.30 -1.28
CA ASN A 10 -0.63 6.42 -0.47
C ASN A 10 0.76 6.16 0.16
N VAL A 11 1.15 6.95 1.17
CA VAL A 11 2.44 6.81 1.89
C VAL A 11 2.27 5.82 3.05
N LEU A 12 1.31 6.08 3.94
CA LEU A 12 1.00 5.23 5.10
C LEU A 12 -0.51 5.12 5.27
N THR A 13 -0.97 3.94 5.68
CA THR A 13 -2.36 3.72 6.09
C THR A 13 -2.39 3.38 7.56
N ILE A 14 -3.30 4.02 8.29
CA ILE A 14 -3.58 3.75 9.70
C ILE A 14 -5.00 3.20 9.78
N LEU A 15 -5.15 1.99 10.30
CA LEU A 15 -6.40 1.23 10.29
C LEU A 15 -6.83 0.92 11.72
N LEU A 16 -8.03 1.38 12.07
CA LEU A 16 -8.80 0.91 13.22
C LEU A 16 -9.75 -0.18 12.75
N GLN A 17 -9.84 -1.30 13.47
CA GLN A 17 -10.77 -2.39 13.15
C GLN A 17 -11.47 -2.90 14.40
N ASP A 18 -12.65 -3.50 14.20
CA ASP A 18 -13.42 -4.10 15.30
C ASP A 18 -12.59 -5.14 16.08
N GLU A 19 -12.65 -5.02 17.41
CA GLU A 19 -12.06 -6.01 18.30
C GLU A 19 -12.80 -7.34 18.20
N GLY A 20 -12.05 -8.44 18.22
CA GLY A 20 -12.57 -9.79 18.18
C GLY A 20 -13.22 -10.22 16.85
N VAL A 21 -12.96 -9.51 15.74
CA VAL A 21 -13.40 -9.93 14.40
C VAL A 21 -12.23 -9.91 13.41
N THR A 22 -11.69 -11.08 13.09
CA THR A 22 -10.65 -11.25 12.08
C THR A 22 -11.20 -11.00 10.68
N GLY A 23 -10.39 -10.45 9.79
CA GLY A 23 -10.78 -10.28 8.39
C GLY A 23 -9.72 -9.65 7.50
N LEU A 24 -8.77 -8.91 8.07
CA LEU A 24 -7.61 -8.42 7.32
C LEU A 24 -6.61 -9.56 7.11
N HIS A 25 -6.24 -9.79 5.85
CA HIS A 25 -5.18 -10.70 5.47
C HIS A 25 -4.09 -9.94 4.71
N VAL A 26 -2.82 -10.22 5.01
CA VAL A 26 -1.66 -9.65 4.32
C VAL A 26 -0.90 -10.76 3.60
N LEU A 27 -0.41 -10.49 2.39
CA LEU A 27 0.41 -11.42 1.63
C LEU A 27 1.87 -11.29 2.05
N LYS A 28 2.47 -12.39 2.51
CA LYS A 28 3.89 -12.50 2.83
C LYS A 28 4.39 -13.86 2.38
N ASP A 29 5.53 -13.90 1.70
CA ASP A 29 6.15 -15.14 1.20
C ASP A 29 5.14 -16.02 0.44
N GLU A 30 4.36 -15.38 -0.45
CA GLU A 30 3.29 -15.99 -1.27
C GLU A 30 2.12 -16.60 -0.48
N LYS A 31 2.06 -16.35 0.84
CA LYS A 31 1.03 -16.86 1.73
C LYS A 31 0.21 -15.73 2.33
N TRP A 32 -1.10 -15.94 2.42
CA TRP A 32 -2.00 -15.02 3.11
C TRP A 32 -1.92 -15.27 4.62
N ILE A 33 -1.47 -14.27 5.35
CA ILE A 33 -1.38 -14.27 6.82
C ILE A 33 -2.56 -13.47 7.37
N VAL A 34 -3.26 -14.03 8.36
CA VAL A 34 -4.33 -13.35 9.09
C VAL A 34 -3.71 -12.34 10.06
N VAL A 35 -4.26 -11.13 10.09
CA VAL A 35 -3.86 -10.11 11.08
C VAL A 35 -4.93 -10.05 12.15
N ASP A 36 -4.60 -10.55 13.34
CA ASP A 36 -5.52 -10.57 14.47
C ASP A 36 -5.68 -9.17 15.08
N PRO A 37 -6.92 -8.73 15.38
CA PRO A 37 -7.14 -7.47 16.06
C PRO A 37 -6.64 -7.55 17.52
N LEU A 38 -5.78 -6.62 17.91
CA LEU A 38 -5.33 -6.45 19.28
C LEU A 38 -6.14 -5.32 19.94
N PRO A 39 -6.62 -5.50 21.19
CA PRO A 39 -7.36 -4.46 21.88
C PRO A 39 -6.61 -3.12 21.97
N GLY A 40 -7.29 -2.04 21.64
CA GLY A 40 -6.71 -0.68 21.63
C GLY A 40 -5.61 -0.43 20.61
N ALA A 41 -5.32 -1.36 19.71
CA ALA A 41 -4.26 -1.22 18.72
C ALA A 41 -4.76 -0.64 17.39
N LEU A 42 -3.86 0.09 16.73
CA LEU A 42 -4.01 0.49 15.33
C LEU A 42 -3.06 -0.35 14.48
N ILE A 43 -3.50 -0.69 13.28
CA ILE A 43 -2.65 -1.31 12.27
C ILE A 43 -2.08 -0.20 11.40
N VAL A 44 -0.77 -0.26 11.14
CA VAL A 44 -0.10 0.65 10.22
C VAL A 44 0.53 -0.16 9.10
N ASN A 45 0.30 0.24 7.84
CA ASN A 45 0.95 -0.36 6.69
C ASN A 45 1.52 0.68 5.72
N VAL A 46 2.61 0.26 5.06
CA VAL A 46 3.31 1.01 4.02
C VAL A 46 2.48 0.99 2.74
N GLY A 47 2.32 2.16 2.12
CA GLY A 47 1.74 2.31 0.79
C GLY A 47 2.80 2.47 -0.31
N ASP A 48 2.35 2.43 -1.56
CA ASP A 48 3.18 2.43 -2.75
C ASP A 48 4.10 3.66 -2.81
N GLN A 49 3.67 4.84 -2.36
CA GLN A 49 4.53 6.02 -2.42
C GLN A 49 5.71 5.93 -1.45
N LEU A 50 5.53 5.35 -0.26
CA LEU A 50 6.64 5.17 0.68
C LEU A 50 7.63 4.11 0.18
N GLN A 51 7.14 3.08 -0.52
CA GLN A 51 8.01 2.13 -1.20
C GLN A 51 8.89 2.83 -2.26
N VAL A 52 8.30 3.71 -3.08
CA VAL A 52 9.06 4.50 -4.08
C VAL A 52 10.06 5.45 -3.41
N LEU A 53 9.62 6.24 -2.43
CA LEU A 53 10.48 7.19 -1.70
C LEU A 53 11.68 6.49 -1.04
N SER A 54 11.45 5.31 -0.48
CA SER A 54 12.49 4.53 0.20
C SER A 54 13.42 3.74 -0.73
N ASN A 55 13.28 3.91 -2.05
CA ASN A 55 13.98 3.11 -3.05
C ASN A 55 13.85 1.59 -2.78
N ASP A 56 12.62 1.14 -2.53
CA ASP A 56 12.28 -0.27 -2.27
C ASP A 56 12.79 -0.85 -0.93
N ARG A 57 13.36 -0.04 -0.03
CA ARG A 57 13.74 -0.47 1.33
C ARG A 57 12.53 -0.81 2.20
N TYR A 58 11.42 -0.09 2.04
CA TYR A 58 10.11 -0.48 2.58
C TYR A 58 9.23 -1.06 1.48
N LYS A 59 8.42 -2.08 1.82
CA LYS A 59 7.55 -2.77 0.85
C LYS A 59 6.08 -2.46 1.12
N SER A 60 5.39 -1.99 0.09
CA SER A 60 3.93 -1.94 0.01
C SER A 60 3.41 -3.31 -0.36
N VAL A 61 2.74 -3.97 0.58
CA VAL A 61 2.34 -5.38 0.49
C VAL A 61 0.89 -5.53 0.09
N TYR A 62 0.60 -6.58 -0.68
CA TYR A 62 -0.78 -6.93 -0.99
C TYR A 62 -1.53 -7.31 0.28
N HIS A 63 -2.72 -6.78 0.44
CA HIS A 63 -3.62 -7.11 1.52
C HIS A 63 -5.06 -7.19 1.01
N ARG A 64 -5.93 -7.90 1.73
CA ARG A 64 -7.35 -8.10 1.37
C ARG A 64 -8.21 -8.16 2.63
N ALA A 65 -9.50 -7.89 2.49
CA ALA A 65 -10.46 -8.14 3.57
C ALA A 65 -11.38 -9.32 3.19
N VAL A 66 -11.40 -10.35 4.03
CA VAL A 66 -12.30 -11.49 3.89
C VAL A 66 -13.58 -11.29 4.72
N THR A 67 -14.67 -11.88 4.25
CA THR A 67 -15.96 -11.92 4.96
C THR A 67 -16.06 -13.19 5.81
N ASN A 68 -16.96 -13.19 6.77
CA ASN A 68 -17.32 -14.39 7.54
C ASN A 68 -18.84 -14.45 7.72
N GLU A 69 -19.37 -15.62 8.04
CA GLU A 69 -20.82 -15.86 8.19
C GLU A 69 -21.36 -15.52 9.58
N LYS A 70 -20.48 -15.32 10.58
CA LYS A 70 -20.85 -15.27 12.00
C LYS A 70 -21.07 -13.87 12.53
N LYS A 71 -20.23 -12.90 12.13
CA LYS A 71 -20.21 -11.55 12.70
C LYS A 71 -19.82 -10.52 11.65
N LYS A 72 -20.58 -9.43 11.59
CA LYS A 72 -20.25 -8.25 10.77
C LYS A 72 -18.92 -7.66 11.26
N ARG A 73 -18.13 -7.13 10.33
CA ARG A 73 -16.85 -6.47 10.61
C ARG A 73 -16.88 -5.06 10.04
N ALA A 74 -16.55 -4.07 10.85
CA ALA A 74 -16.25 -2.72 10.45
C ALA A 74 -14.76 -2.40 10.65
N SER A 75 -14.27 -1.45 9.86
CA SER A 75 -12.94 -0.86 10.02
C SER A 75 -12.91 0.54 9.43
N LEU A 76 -12.11 1.42 10.02
CA LEU A 76 -11.86 2.78 9.56
C LEU A 76 -10.41 2.89 9.12
N ALA A 77 -10.18 3.16 7.82
CA ALA A 77 -8.87 3.38 7.25
C ALA A 77 -8.61 4.88 7.05
N MET A 78 -7.52 5.39 7.61
CA MET A 78 -7.01 6.72 7.35
C MET A 78 -5.80 6.62 6.44
N PHE A 79 -5.87 7.27 5.29
CA PHE A 79 -4.81 7.28 4.28
C PHE A 79 -4.01 8.58 4.39
N VAL A 80 -2.71 8.46 4.68
CA VAL A 80 -1.75 9.58 4.65
C VAL A 80 -1.06 9.54 3.30
N GLY A 81 -1.31 10.54 2.46
CA GLY A 81 -0.79 10.63 1.10
C GLY A 81 -0.36 12.05 0.72
N PRO A 82 0.40 12.19 -0.37
CA PRO A 82 0.89 13.48 -0.84
C PRO A 82 -0.19 14.24 -1.63
N ASN A 83 0.03 15.52 -1.87
CA ASN A 83 -0.79 16.30 -2.79
C ASN A 83 -0.47 15.92 -4.25
N ASN A 84 -1.41 16.15 -5.18
CA ASN A 84 -1.23 15.78 -6.60
C ASN A 84 -0.01 16.45 -7.28
N ASP A 85 0.38 17.63 -6.81
CA ASP A 85 1.52 18.41 -7.31
C ASP A 85 2.86 18.00 -6.67
N SER A 86 2.84 17.20 -5.61
CA SER A 86 4.05 16.71 -4.95
C SER A 86 4.85 15.82 -5.90
N VAL A 87 6.16 16.05 -5.94
CA VAL A 87 7.09 15.20 -6.69
C VAL A 87 7.47 14.01 -5.81
N ILE A 88 7.31 12.81 -6.35
CA ILE A 88 7.64 11.53 -5.73
C ILE A 88 8.76 10.88 -6.54
N GLY A 89 9.77 10.37 -5.85
CA GLY A 89 10.91 9.65 -6.42
C GLY A 89 11.78 9.13 -5.27
N PRO A 90 12.79 8.29 -5.53
CA PRO A 90 13.72 7.85 -4.51
C PRO A 90 14.36 9.04 -3.80
N ILE A 91 14.42 9.02 -2.47
CA ILE A 91 15.10 10.03 -1.67
C ILE A 91 16.60 9.99 -2.00
N GLU A 92 17.20 11.14 -2.29
CA GLU A 92 18.58 11.25 -2.80
C GLU A 92 19.60 10.62 -1.84
N GLU A 93 19.42 10.80 -0.53
CA GLU A 93 20.28 10.23 0.51
C GLU A 93 20.16 8.71 0.65
N LEU A 94 19.19 8.09 -0.02
CA LEU A 94 19.01 6.64 -0.07
C LEU A 94 19.57 6.00 -1.34
N ILE A 95 20.18 6.80 -2.23
CA ILE A 95 20.77 6.37 -3.49
C ILE A 95 22.30 6.41 -3.38
N ASP A 96 22.95 5.32 -3.77
CA ASP A 96 24.41 5.19 -3.83
C ASP A 96 24.81 4.15 -4.90
N GLU A 97 26.10 3.83 -5.01
CA GLU A 97 26.61 2.86 -6.00
C GLU A 97 26.02 1.45 -5.79
N ASP A 98 25.75 1.06 -4.54
CA ASP A 98 25.18 -0.25 -4.19
C ASP A 98 23.64 -0.25 -4.26
N HIS A 99 23.01 0.92 -4.18
CA HIS A 99 21.56 1.13 -4.22
C HIS A 99 21.17 2.17 -5.28
N PRO A 100 21.33 1.88 -6.58
CA PRO A 100 20.93 2.78 -7.65
C PRO A 100 19.42 3.07 -7.61
N PRO A 101 18.96 4.19 -8.19
CA PRO A 101 17.54 4.53 -8.19
C PRO A 101 16.74 3.50 -9.00
N LEU A 102 15.71 2.92 -8.38
CA LEU A 102 14.83 1.95 -9.02
C LEU A 102 13.62 2.61 -9.70
N TYR A 103 13.34 3.87 -9.38
CA TYR A 103 12.19 4.62 -9.84
C TYR A 103 12.61 5.98 -10.37
N ARG A 104 11.93 6.45 -11.43
CA ARG A 104 12.04 7.85 -11.87
C ARG A 104 11.23 8.75 -10.95
N SER A 105 11.54 10.04 -10.94
CA SER A 105 10.69 11.04 -10.30
C SER A 105 9.44 11.34 -11.15
N TYR A 106 8.31 11.63 -10.50
CA TYR A 106 7.02 11.94 -11.11
C TYR A 106 6.16 12.80 -10.18
N LYS A 107 5.16 13.50 -10.72
CA LYS A 107 4.13 14.13 -9.87
C LYS A 107 3.12 13.09 -9.40
N PHE A 108 2.70 13.12 -8.15
CA PHE A 108 1.71 12.16 -7.63
C PHE A 108 0.41 12.14 -8.44
N GLY A 109 0.00 13.26 -9.03
CA GLY A 109 -1.12 13.32 -9.96
C GLY A 109 -0.98 12.40 -11.19
N GLU A 110 0.23 12.17 -11.69
CA GLU A 110 0.51 11.19 -12.76
C GLU A 110 0.21 9.77 -12.27
N PHE A 111 0.59 9.44 -11.04
CA PHE A 111 0.30 8.14 -10.43
C PHE A 111 -1.21 7.92 -10.27
N ILE A 112 -1.94 8.94 -9.82
CA ILE A 112 -3.41 8.87 -9.71
C ILE A 112 -4.06 8.70 -11.08
N GLN A 113 -3.56 9.39 -12.11
CA GLN A 113 -4.05 9.20 -13.47
C GLN A 113 -3.81 7.78 -13.95
N GLU A 114 -2.62 7.23 -13.73
CA GLU A 114 -2.30 5.86 -14.13
C GLU A 114 -3.12 4.82 -13.35
N LEU A 115 -3.38 5.06 -12.07
CA LEU A 115 -4.29 4.24 -11.27
C LEU A 115 -5.69 4.15 -11.90
N ARG A 116 -6.22 5.28 -12.41
CA ARG A 116 -7.51 5.31 -13.12
C ARG A 116 -7.43 4.59 -14.47
N ASN A 117 -6.35 4.74 -15.21
CA ASN A 117 -6.15 4.04 -16.50
C ASN A 117 -6.11 2.51 -16.36
N GLN A 118 -5.71 2.02 -15.18
CA GLN A 118 -5.65 0.61 -14.84
C GLN A 118 -6.90 0.10 -14.10
N GLU A 119 -7.97 0.89 -13.99
CA GLU A 119 -9.21 0.45 -13.36
C GLU A 119 -9.77 -0.81 -14.07
N GLY A 120 -10.17 -1.80 -13.27
CA GLY A 120 -10.62 -3.11 -13.76
C GLY A 120 -9.50 -4.03 -14.29
N LYS A 121 -8.23 -3.62 -14.25
CA LYS A 121 -7.07 -4.42 -14.68
C LYS A 121 -6.22 -4.85 -13.46
N PRO A 122 -5.37 -5.87 -13.61
CA PRO A 122 -4.37 -6.18 -12.58
C PRO A 122 -3.48 -4.99 -12.29
N ARG A 123 -3.48 -4.51 -11.04
CA ARG A 123 -2.79 -3.29 -10.65
C ARG A 123 -1.27 -3.45 -10.70
N LYS A 124 -0.62 -2.70 -11.58
CA LYS A 124 0.85 -2.60 -11.76
C LYS A 124 1.31 -1.14 -11.87
N VAL A 125 0.59 -0.21 -11.24
CA VAL A 125 0.79 1.25 -11.39
C VAL A 125 2.23 1.67 -11.09
N LYS A 126 2.80 1.23 -9.96
CA LYS A 126 4.19 1.59 -9.58
C LYS A 126 5.26 1.07 -10.55
N GLU A 127 4.98 0.01 -11.30
CA GLU A 127 5.92 -0.54 -12.28
C GLU A 127 6.11 0.40 -13.47
N VAL A 128 5.11 1.23 -13.79
CA VAL A 128 5.19 2.25 -14.86
C VAL A 128 6.22 3.34 -14.55
N PHE A 129 6.56 3.50 -13.26
CA PHE A 129 7.51 4.51 -12.79
C PHE A 129 8.89 3.91 -12.48
N LYS A 130 9.12 2.62 -12.71
CA LYS A 130 10.45 2.02 -12.57
C LYS A 130 11.38 2.45 -13.71
N ILE A 131 12.67 2.57 -13.38
CA ILE A 131 13.72 2.76 -14.38
C ILE A 131 14.06 1.39 -14.99
N ALA A 132 14.29 1.36 -16.30
CA ALA A 132 14.64 0.15 -17.05
C ALA A 132 16.08 -0.31 -16.77
#